data_AF-A0A397QVJ1-F1
#
_entry.id   AF-A0A397QVJ1-F1
#
_cell.length_a   1.000
_cell.length_b   1.000
_cell.length_c   1.000
_cell.angle_alpha   90.00
_cell.angle_beta   90.00
_cell.angle_gamma   90.00
#
_symmetry.space_group_name_H-M   'P 1'
#
loop_
_entity.id
_entity.type
_entity.pdbx_description
1 polymer ?
#
loop_
_entity_poly.entity_id
_entity_poly.type
_entity_poly.pdbx_seq_one_letter_code
_entity_poly.pdbx_strand_id
1 'polypeptide(L)' 'EAQMKKIPYQLVIGDNEVKDGTITYRQYGKKEQVTVSKEEFLNMMVAFNEERK' A
#
# COMPACT_ATOMS: atom_id res chain seq x y z
N GLU A 1 -7.52 -3.31 27.65
CA GLU A 1 -7.92 -2.15 26.83
C GLU A 1 -7.18 -2.22 25.51
N ALA A 2 -7.89 -2.65 24.45
CA ALA A 2 -7.31 -2.78 23.13
C ALA A 2 -7.00 -1.38 22.63
N GLN A 3 -5.74 -0.95 22.76
CA GLN A 3 -5.20 0.09 21.89
C GLN A 3 -5.31 -0.46 20.47
N MET A 4 -6.48 -0.28 19.87
CA MET A 4 -6.69 -0.43 18.44
C MET A 4 -5.66 0.46 17.80
N LYS A 5 -4.51 -0.11 17.44
CA LYS A 5 -3.54 0.53 16.58
C LYS A 5 -4.37 0.90 15.36
N LYS A 6 -4.74 2.18 15.25
CA LYS A 6 -5.42 2.77 14.12
C LYS A 6 -4.48 2.58 12.94
N ILE A 7 -4.47 1.41 12.32
CA ILE A 7 -3.64 1.17 11.14
C ILE A 7 -4.30 2.03 10.06
N PRO A 8 -3.67 3.14 9.64
CA PRO A 8 -4.35 4.12 8.80
C PRO A 8 -4.59 3.57 7.40
N TYR A 9 -3.83 2.54 7.00
CA TYR A 9 -3.91 1.88 5.71
C TYR A 9 -3.85 0.37 5.88
N GLN A 10 -4.75 -0.32 5.21
CA GLN A 10 -4.69 -1.75 5.01
C GLN A 10 -4.19 -2.02 3.59
N LEU A 11 -3.05 -2.69 3.49
CA LEU A 11 -2.47 -3.16 2.25
C LEU A 11 -2.96 -4.59 2.00
N VAL A 12 -3.45 -4.88 0.80
CA VAL A 12 -3.86 -6.23 0.38
C VAL A 12 -2.95 -6.62 -0.78
N ILE A 13 -2.15 -7.64 -0.55
CA ILE A 13 -1.26 -8.21 -1.56
C ILE A 13 -1.56 -9.71 -1.57
N GLY A 14 -2.28 -10.16 -2.59
CA GLY A 14 -2.49 -11.58 -2.88
C GLY A 14 -1.45 -12.16 -3.84
N ASP A 15 -1.45 -13.48 -4.02
CA ASP A 15 -0.56 -14.17 -4.96
C ASP A 15 -0.77 -13.75 -6.42
N ASN A 16 -2.00 -13.35 -6.78
CA ASN A 16 -2.31 -12.84 -8.12
C ASN A 16 -1.75 -11.42 -8.32
N GLU A 17 -1.92 -10.52 -7.34
CA GLU A 17 -1.27 -9.21 -7.31
C GLU A 17 0.27 -9.30 -7.42
N VAL A 18 0.89 -10.28 -6.75
CA VAL A 18 2.35 -10.51 -6.88
C VAL A 18 2.73 -11.00 -8.28
N LYS A 19 1.88 -11.82 -8.92
CA LYS A 19 2.07 -12.34 -10.28
C LYS A 19 1.92 -11.27 -11.36
N ASP A 20 0.87 -10.46 -11.24
CA ASP A 20 0.57 -9.35 -12.16
C ASP A 20 1.44 -8.13 -11.87
N GLY A 21 2.13 -8.12 -10.72
CA GLY A 21 2.90 -6.96 -10.28
C GLY A 21 2.00 -5.76 -10.04
N THR A 22 0.88 -5.96 -9.36
CA THR A 22 -0.03 -4.90 -8.91
C THR A 22 -0.17 -4.98 -7.39
N ILE A 23 -0.51 -3.87 -6.75
CA ILE A 23 -0.63 -3.73 -5.30
C ILE A 23 -1.89 -2.94 -5.04
N THR A 24 -2.73 -3.46 -4.16
CA THR A 24 -3.98 -2.80 -3.81
C THR A 24 -3.98 -2.40 -2.34
N TYR A 25 -4.16 -1.11 -2.07
CA TYR A 25 -4.27 -0.59 -0.72
C TYR A 25 -5.59 0.12 -0.48
N ARG A 26 -6.04 0.11 0.77
CA ARG A 26 -7.26 0.77 1.23
C ARG A 26 -7.01 1.51 2.52
N GLN A 27 -7.58 2.70 2.67
CA GLN A 27 -7.39 3.54 3.85
C GLN A 27 -8.52 3.33 4.85
N TYR A 28 -8.20 3.18 6.14
CA TYR A 28 -9.22 2.92 7.17
C TYR A 28 -10.16 4.12 7.31
N GLY A 29 -11.45 3.93 6.97
CA GLY A 29 -12.46 4.99 6.95
C GLY A 29 -12.79 5.55 5.55
N LYS A 30 -12.03 5.17 4.51
CA LYS A 30 -12.42 5.40 3.11
C LYS A 30 -12.77 4.07 2.45
N LYS A 31 -13.87 4.07 1.68
CA LYS A 31 -14.30 2.92 0.87
C LYS A 31 -13.49 2.75 -0.42
N GLU A 32 -12.58 3.69 -0.68
CA GLU A 32 -11.80 3.77 -1.90
C GLU A 32 -10.61 2.83 -1.80
N GLN A 33 -10.56 1.94 -2.78
CA GLN A 33 -9.50 0.95 -2.93
C GLN A 33 -8.66 1.40 -4.12
N VAL A 34 -7.37 1.63 -3.88
CA VAL A 34 -6.46 2.12 -4.92
C VAL A 34 -5.57 0.96 -5.32
N THR A 35 -5.64 0.60 -6.60
CA THR A 35 -4.74 -0.38 -7.21
C THR A 35 -3.67 0.37 -7.98
N VAL A 36 -2.43 0.14 -7.61
CA VAL A 36 -1.25 0.68 -8.27
C VAL A 36 -0.40 -0.48 -8.78
N SER A 37 0.38 -0.27 -9.83
CA SER A 37 1.36 -1.29 -10.23
C SER A 37 2.48 -1.35 -9.20
N LYS A 38 3.03 -2.55 -8.99
CA LYS A 38 4.20 -2.82 -8.16
C LYS A 38 5.37 -1.94 -8.56
N GLU A 39 5.60 -1.76 -9.86
CA GLU A 39 6.67 -0.90 -10.38
C GLU A 39 6.45 0.57 -9.96
N GLU A 40 5.24 1.08 -10.15
CA GLU A 40 4.81 2.41 -9.68
C GLU A 40 5.01 2.56 -8.18
N PHE A 41 4.54 1.58 -7.39
CA PHE A 41 4.66 1.58 -5.94
C PHE A 41 6.13 1.53 -5.49
N LEU A 42 6.95 0.69 -6.12
CA LEU A 42 8.37 0.57 -5.81
C LEU A 42 9.11 1.85 -6.13
N ASN A 43 8.81 2.47 -7.28
CA ASN A 43 9.40 3.74 -7.70
C ASN A 43 9.00 4.87 -6.75
N MET A 44 7.72 4.92 -6.36
CA MET A 44 7.24 5.81 -5.30
C MET A 44 7.99 5.58 -3.99
N MET A 45 8.17 4.33 -3.58
CA MET A 45 8.80 4.00 -2.30
C MET A 45 10.30 4.33 -2.29
N VAL A 46 11.00 4.08 -3.40
CA VAL A 46 12.42 4.43 -3.59
C VAL A 46 12.58 5.95 -3.61
N ALA A 47 11.78 6.66 -4.39
CA ALA A 47 11.77 8.13 -4.43
C ALA A 47 11.48 8.73 -3.05
N PHE A 48 10.49 8.19 -2.34
CA PHE A 48 10.13 8.62 -1.00
C PHE A 48 11.24 8.35 0.03
N ASN A 49 12.03 7.29 -0.16
CA ASN A 49 13.19 6.99 0.69
C ASN A 49 14.39 7.88 0.36
N GLU A 50 14.57 8.29 -0.90
CA GLU A 50 15.61 9.22 -1.32
C GLU A 50 15.34 10.65 -0.83
N GLU A 51 14.09 11.12 -0.84
CA GLU A 51 13.72 12.44 -0.29
C GLU A 51 13.91 12.54 1.24
N ARG A 52 14.03 11.40 1.93
CA ARG A 52 14.25 11.33 3.38
C ARG A 52 15.73 11.28 3.76
N LYS A 53 16.65 11.30 2.79
CA LYS A 53 18.10 11.21 3.00
C LYS A 53 18.76 12.58 2.98
#